data_AF-A0A9E5K997-F1
#
_entry.id   AF-A0A9E5K997-F1
#
_cell.length_a   1.000
_cell.length_b   1.000
_cell.length_c   1.000
_cell.angle_alpha   90.00
_cell.angle_beta   90.00
_cell.angle_gamma   90.00
#
_symmetry.space_group_name_H-M   'P 1'
#
loop_
_entity.id
_entity.type
_entity.pdbx_description
1 polymer ?
#
loop_
_entity_poly.entity_id
_entity_poly.type
_entity_poly.pdbx_seq_one_letter_code
_entity_poly.pdbx_strand_id
1 'polypeptide(L)'
;MQNTWQDLAFRMKLEPHDIQKILDGTLIRQIELFDPNHVYSHQAVHLAAELEIELDDATELLFPGQQVFWEKYNQMAVQSAGQIPSGFEPGKLYNSHHHPRGLMLTVYGMSDALASLGLEWGELLKKIRPDQVSVYAGSALA
;
A
#
# COMPACT_ATOMS: atom_id res chain seq x y z
N MET A 1 -13.32 -13.13 -23.83
CA MET A 1 -13.51 -13.03 -22.37
C MET A 1 -12.80 -14.12 -21.56
N GLN A 2 -12.54 -15.33 -22.08
CA GLN A 2 -11.76 -16.35 -21.37
C GLN A 2 -10.36 -15.88 -20.92
N ASN A 3 -9.75 -14.95 -21.66
CA ASN A 3 -8.40 -14.45 -21.38
C ASN A 3 -8.32 -13.54 -20.14
N THR A 4 -9.39 -12.81 -19.79
CA THR A 4 -9.38 -11.87 -18.66
C THR A 4 -9.37 -12.60 -17.32
N TRP A 5 -10.16 -13.67 -17.20
CA TRP A 5 -10.17 -14.50 -16.00
C TRP A 5 -8.83 -15.20 -15.79
N GLN A 6 -8.16 -15.63 -16.86
CA GLN A 6 -6.82 -16.21 -16.79
C GLN A 6 -5.77 -15.20 -16.34
N ASP A 7 -5.79 -13.97 -16.88
CA ASP A 7 -4.86 -12.91 -16.47
C ASP A 7 -5.08 -12.50 -15.00
N LEU A 8 -6.33 -12.33 -14.58
CA LEU A 8 -6.65 -12.05 -13.17
C LEU A 8 -6.20 -13.19 -12.26
N ALA A 9 -6.50 -14.45 -12.60
CA ALA A 9 -6.06 -15.60 -11.84
C ALA A 9 -4.54 -15.64 -11.68
N PHE A 10 -3.80 -15.42 -12.78
CA PHE A 10 -2.34 -15.35 -12.77
C PHE A 10 -1.83 -14.24 -11.84
N ARG A 11 -2.36 -13.01 -11.97
CA ARG A 11 -1.96 -11.86 -11.14
C ARG A 11 -2.29 -12.05 -9.66
N MET A 12 -3.42 -12.69 -9.36
CA MET A 12 -3.91 -12.96 -8.01
C MET A 12 -3.32 -14.23 -7.39
N LYS A 13 -2.54 -15.01 -8.15
CA LYS A 13 -1.97 -16.32 -7.75
C LYS A 13 -3.06 -17.33 -7.41
N LEU A 14 -4.09 -17.37 -8.24
CA LEU A 14 -5.23 -18.28 -8.16
C LEU A 14 -5.33 -19.14 -9.41
N GLU A 15 -6.15 -20.19 -9.35
CA GLU A 15 -6.47 -21.01 -10.52
C GLU A 15 -7.60 -20.36 -11.36
N PRO A 16 -7.54 -20.44 -12.71
CA PRO A 16 -8.54 -19.78 -13.57
C PRO A 16 -9.99 -20.24 -13.37
N HIS A 17 -10.22 -21.42 -12.79
CA HIS A 17 -11.56 -21.91 -12.47
C HIS A 17 -12.13 -21.35 -11.16
N ASP A 18 -11.31 -20.72 -10.30
CA ASP A 18 -11.72 -20.17 -9.00
C ASP A 18 -12.39 -18.80 -9.16
N ILE A 19 -13.39 -18.70 -10.06
CA ILE A 19 -14.03 -17.44 -10.44
C ILE A 19 -14.59 -16.70 -9.21
N GLN A 20 -15.17 -17.42 -8.25
CA GLN A 20 -15.70 -16.78 -7.04
C GLN A 20 -14.61 -16.10 -6.22
N LYS A 21 -13.44 -16.72 -6.06
CA LYS A 21 -12.31 -16.09 -5.33
C LYS A 21 -11.76 -14.88 -6.07
N ILE A 22 -11.76 -14.92 -7.41
CA ILE A 22 -11.35 -13.78 -8.24
C ILE A 22 -12.32 -12.61 -8.03
N LEU A 23 -13.63 -12.89 -8.05
CA LEU A 23 -14.66 -11.88 -7.78
C LEU A 23 -14.52 -11.30 -6.37
N ASP A 24 -14.38 -12.15 -5.36
CA ASP A 24 -14.25 -11.73 -3.97
C ASP A 24 -12.99 -10.88 -3.72
N GLY A 25 -11.91 -11.14 -4.47
CA GLY A 25 -10.65 -10.41 -4.38
C GLY A 25 -10.50 -9.23 -5.33
N THR A 26 -11.55 -8.78 -6.02
CA THR A 26 -11.50 -7.64 -6.95
C THR A 26 -12.52 -6.55 -6.59
N LEU A 27 -12.47 -5.41 -7.29
CA LEU A 27 -13.38 -4.26 -7.11
C LEU A 27 -13.34 -3.65 -5.69
N ILE A 28 -14.46 -3.04 -5.27
CA ILE A 28 -14.65 -2.47 -3.94
C ILE A 28 -15.04 -3.59 -2.98
N ARG A 29 -14.29 -3.71 -1.89
CA ARG A 29 -14.49 -4.73 -0.86
C ARG A 29 -13.97 -4.25 0.49
N GLN A 30 -14.11 -5.07 1.52
CA GLN A 30 -13.56 -4.79 2.85
C GLN A 30 -12.04 -4.55 2.76
N ILE A 31 -11.53 -3.61 3.55
CA ILE A 31 -10.10 -3.29 3.57
C ILE A 31 -9.30 -4.51 4.06
N GLU A 32 -8.30 -4.92 3.28
CA GLU A 32 -7.42 -6.07 3.58
C GLU A 32 -5.98 -5.62 3.92
N LEU A 33 -5.62 -4.37 3.61
CA LEU A 33 -4.26 -3.86 3.78
C LEU A 33 -3.84 -3.67 5.25
N PHE A 34 -4.81 -3.37 6.10
CA PHE A 34 -4.69 -3.20 7.55
C PHE A 34 -6.04 -3.55 8.18
N ASP A 35 -6.09 -3.79 9.50
CA ASP A 35 -7.37 -4.03 10.19
C ASP A 35 -8.09 -2.71 10.49
N PRO A 36 -9.20 -2.40 9.80
CA PRO A 36 -9.96 -1.17 10.04
C PRO A 36 -10.68 -1.15 11.40
N ASN A 37 -10.77 -2.27 12.13
CA ASN A 37 -11.33 -2.33 13.48
C ASN A 37 -10.27 -2.15 14.57
N HIS A 38 -9.00 -2.18 14.21
CA HIS A 38 -7.88 -2.17 15.16
C HIS A 38 -6.74 -1.26 14.68
N VAL A 39 -7.06 0.02 14.42
CA VAL A 39 -6.09 1.00 13.96
C VAL A 39 -5.37 1.65 15.13
N TYR A 40 -4.05 1.50 15.14
CA TYR A 40 -3.16 2.04 16.17
C TYR A 40 -3.17 3.57 16.21
N SER A 41 -3.15 4.11 17.42
CA SER A 41 -3.04 5.52 17.72
C SER A 41 -2.42 5.71 19.09
N HIS A 42 -2.02 6.95 19.39
CA HIS A 42 -1.69 7.35 20.75
C HIS A 42 -2.82 8.19 21.32
N GLN A 43 -3.21 7.87 22.55
CA GLN A 43 -4.05 8.74 23.36
C GLN A 43 -3.17 9.40 24.42
N ALA A 44 -3.28 10.71 24.53
CA ALA A 44 -2.61 11.42 25.62
C ALA A 44 -3.40 11.23 26.92
N VAL A 45 -2.69 10.83 27.99
CA VAL A 45 -3.25 10.54 29.31
C VAL A 45 -2.47 11.33 30.34
N HIS A 46 -3.17 11.87 31.33
CA HIS A 46 -2.54 12.53 32.48
C HIS A 46 -2.34 11.53 33.61
N LEU A 47 -1.13 11.46 34.14
CA LEU A 47 -0.84 10.63 35.32
C LEU A 47 -1.46 11.29 36.55
N ALA A 48 -2.38 10.57 37.20
CA ALA A 48 -3.13 11.06 38.36
C ALA A 48 -2.31 11.05 39.67
N ALA A 49 -1.20 10.31 39.71
CA ALA A 49 -0.31 10.17 40.88
C ALA A 49 1.15 10.05 40.42
N GLU A 50 2.07 10.18 41.37
CA GLU A 50 3.49 9.85 41.16
C GLU A 50 3.61 8.37 40.78
N LEU A 51 4.11 8.11 39.57
CA LEU A 51 4.43 6.77 39.10
C LEU A 51 5.90 6.52 39.41
N GLU A 52 6.19 5.53 40.24
CA GLU A 52 7.55 5.08 40.53
C GLU A 52 7.90 3.93 39.58
N ILE A 53 8.94 4.10 38.78
CA ILE A 53 9.42 3.08 37.83
C ILE A 53 10.79 2.63 38.30
N GLU A 54 10.90 1.38 38.75
CA GLU A 54 12.19 0.72 38.97
C GLU A 54 12.78 0.34 37.60
N LEU A 55 13.89 1.00 37.25
CA LEU A 55 14.74 0.60 36.13
C LEU A 55 15.95 -0.14 36.71
N ASP A 56 16.18 -1.37 36.26
CA ASP A 56 17.40 -2.13 36.59
C ASP A 56 18.60 -1.26 36.18
N ASP A 57 19.33 -0.78 37.20
CA ASP A 57 20.39 0.24 37.20
C ASP A 57 19.93 1.72 37.34
N ALA A 58 19.42 2.04 38.54
CA ALA A 58 19.57 3.31 39.26
C ALA A 58 18.99 4.60 38.63
N THR A 59 17.75 4.58 38.13
CA THR A 59 17.01 5.83 37.90
C THR A 59 15.55 5.72 38.34
N GLU A 60 15.21 6.29 39.50
CA GLU A 60 13.82 6.57 39.87
C GLU A 60 13.35 7.83 39.12
N LEU A 61 12.28 7.72 38.34
CA LEU A 61 11.67 8.84 37.62
C LEU A 61 10.31 9.17 38.23
N LEU A 62 10.25 10.23 39.03
CA LEU A 62 9.00 10.76 39.59
C LEU A 62 8.35 11.72 38.59
N PHE A 63 7.17 11.36 38.07
CA PHE A 63 6.44 12.15 37.07
C PHE A 63 5.07 12.66 37.57
N PRO A 64 5.01 13.60 38.53
CA PRO A 64 3.72 14.18 38.93
C PRO A 64 3.14 15.07 37.82
N GLY A 65 1.92 14.77 37.38
CA GLY A 65 1.13 15.63 36.48
C GLY A 65 1.59 15.63 35.01
N GLN A 66 2.47 14.73 34.61
CA GLN A 66 2.96 14.67 33.22
C GLN A 66 1.93 14.03 32.29
N GLN A 67 1.87 14.53 31.06
CA GLN A 67 1.11 13.95 29.97
C GLN A 67 1.96 12.86 29.30
N VAL A 68 1.45 11.64 29.29
CA VAL A 68 2.08 10.49 28.62
C VAL A 68 1.23 10.07 27.42
N PHE A 69 1.87 9.51 26.39
CA PHE A 69 1.17 8.92 25.25
C PHE A 69 1.02 7.43 25.49
N TRP A 70 -0.23 6.99 25.64
CA TRP A 70 -0.59 5.59 25.80
C TRP A 70 -1.08 5.00 24.48
N GLU A 71 -0.73 3.75 24.20
CA GLU A 71 -1.21 3.06 23.02
C GLU A 71 -2.72 2.80 23.06
N LYS A 72 -3.39 3.06 21.95
CA LYS A 72 -4.83 2.86 21.79
C LYS A 72 -5.16 2.38 20.40
N TYR A 73 -6.12 1.47 20.32
CA TYR A 73 -6.68 1.00 19.06
C TYR A 73 -8.09 1.55 18.87
N ASN A 74 -8.40 2.02 17.66
CA ASN A 74 -9.72 2.52 17.32
C ASN A 74 -10.27 1.79 16.09
N GLN A 75 -11.60 1.71 16.03
CA GLN A 75 -12.33 1.31 14.85
C GLN A 75 -12.59 2.52 13.95
N MET A 76 -12.29 2.37 12.65
CA MET A 76 -12.58 3.39 11.65
C MET A 76 -14.06 3.39 11.24
N ALA A 77 -14.58 4.56 10.89
CA ALA A 77 -15.93 4.68 10.33
C ALA A 77 -16.05 4.06 8.92
N VAL A 78 -14.95 4.06 8.15
CA VAL A 78 -14.88 3.48 6.81
C VAL A 78 -14.22 2.11 6.89
N GLN A 79 -14.87 1.11 6.29
CA GLN A 79 -14.48 -0.31 6.38
C GLN A 79 -14.16 -0.93 5.00
N SER A 80 -14.45 -0.21 3.92
CA SER A 80 -14.31 -0.68 2.54
C SER A 80 -13.58 0.32 1.66
N ALA A 81 -12.87 -0.19 0.66
CA ALA A 81 -12.12 0.61 -0.30
C ALA A 81 -11.98 -0.12 -1.64
N GLY A 82 -11.76 0.64 -2.71
CA GLY A 82 -11.27 0.10 -3.98
C GLY A 82 -9.80 -0.30 -3.82
N GLN A 83 -9.51 -1.59 -3.97
CA GLN A 83 -8.17 -2.14 -3.77
C GLN A 83 -7.73 -2.90 -5.03
N ILE A 84 -6.43 -2.90 -5.30
CA ILE A 84 -5.86 -3.76 -6.36
C ILE A 84 -6.25 -5.23 -6.11
N PRO A 85 -6.29 -6.09 -7.14
CA PRO A 85 -6.67 -7.49 -6.97
C PRO A 85 -5.89 -8.17 -5.84
N SER A 86 -6.58 -8.89 -4.96
CA SER A 86 -5.93 -9.57 -3.82
C SER A 86 -4.86 -10.55 -4.31
N GLY A 87 -3.70 -10.55 -3.66
CA GLY A 87 -2.54 -11.36 -4.06
C GLY A 87 -1.66 -10.74 -5.16
N PHE A 88 -2.10 -9.68 -5.82
CA PHE A 88 -1.30 -8.97 -6.82
C PHE A 88 -0.26 -8.05 -6.14
N GLU A 89 1.03 -8.33 -6.39
CA GLU A 89 2.16 -7.65 -5.75
C GLU A 89 3.11 -7.00 -6.77
N PRO A 90 2.83 -5.76 -7.25
CA PRO A 90 3.66 -5.06 -8.23
C PRO A 90 5.13 -4.91 -7.81
N GLY A 91 5.38 -4.75 -6.51
CA GLY A 91 6.74 -4.59 -5.97
C GLY A 91 7.65 -5.80 -6.17
N LYS A 92 7.11 -6.98 -6.47
CA LYS A 92 7.91 -8.19 -6.76
C LYS A 92 8.36 -8.29 -8.22
N LEU A 93 7.84 -7.44 -9.09
CA LEU A 93 8.11 -7.48 -10.54
C LEU A 93 9.35 -6.69 -10.95
N TYR A 94 9.92 -5.92 -10.02
CA TYR A 94 11.18 -5.20 -10.20
C TYR A 94 11.84 -4.94 -8.84
N ASN A 95 13.05 -4.41 -8.84
CA ASN A 95 13.76 -4.05 -7.62
C ASN A 95 13.13 -2.83 -6.92
N SER A 96 12.16 -3.05 -6.03
CA SER A 96 11.31 -1.99 -5.42
C SER A 96 11.62 -1.66 -3.95
N HIS A 97 12.81 -2.03 -3.46
CA HIS A 97 13.20 -1.76 -2.08
C HIS A 97 13.01 -0.27 -1.73
N HIS A 98 12.34 -0.01 -0.61
CA HIS A 98 12.03 1.34 -0.11
C HIS A 98 11.13 2.21 -1.01
N HIS A 99 10.57 1.68 -2.10
CA HIS A 99 9.61 2.45 -2.90
C HIS A 99 8.24 2.50 -2.22
N PRO A 100 7.60 3.67 -2.10
CA PRO A 100 6.22 3.72 -1.64
C PRO A 100 5.30 3.05 -2.66
N ARG A 101 4.15 2.55 -2.19
CA ARG A 101 3.18 1.80 -3.01
C ARG A 101 2.76 2.55 -4.28
N GLY A 102 2.57 3.88 -4.21
CA GLY A 102 2.22 4.71 -5.36
C GLY A 102 3.27 4.71 -6.47
N LEU A 103 4.55 4.76 -6.10
CA LEU A 103 5.66 4.67 -7.06
C LEU A 103 5.72 3.28 -7.69
N MET A 104 5.53 2.21 -6.89
CA MET A 104 5.46 0.85 -7.42
C MET A 104 4.35 0.68 -8.47
N LEU A 105 3.16 1.20 -8.20
CA LEU A 105 2.04 1.16 -9.14
C LEU A 105 2.31 2.01 -10.39
N THR A 106 2.97 3.16 -10.24
CA THR A 106 3.34 4.02 -11.38
C THR A 106 4.32 3.32 -12.32
N VAL A 107 5.38 2.70 -11.77
CA VAL A 107 6.36 1.95 -12.58
C VAL A 107 5.70 0.78 -13.31
N TYR A 108 4.84 0.03 -12.62
CA TYR A 108 4.11 -1.09 -13.21
C TYR A 108 3.16 -0.62 -14.32
N GLY A 109 2.32 0.39 -14.04
CA GLY A 109 1.35 0.91 -14.99
C GLY A 109 1.99 1.56 -16.22
N MET A 110 3.11 2.29 -16.03
CA MET A 110 3.85 2.85 -17.17
C MET A 110 4.49 1.76 -18.04
N SER A 111 5.00 0.68 -17.42
CA SER A 111 5.52 -0.46 -18.17
C SER A 111 4.44 -1.14 -19.02
N ASP A 112 3.24 -1.33 -18.44
CA ASP A 112 2.07 -1.90 -19.14
C ASP A 112 1.60 -0.99 -20.29
N ALA A 113 1.54 0.32 -20.07
CA ALA A 113 1.17 1.30 -21.09
C ALA A 113 2.18 1.36 -22.24
N LEU A 114 3.48 1.31 -21.94
CA LEU A 114 4.54 1.28 -22.96
C LEU A 114 4.48 -0.02 -23.78
N ALA A 115 4.32 -1.17 -23.13
CA ALA A 115 4.17 -2.45 -23.83
C ALA A 115 2.91 -2.47 -24.73
N SER A 116 1.84 -1.81 -24.30
CA SER A 116 0.59 -1.67 -25.07
C SER A 116 0.74 -0.88 -26.37
N LEU A 117 1.84 -0.15 -26.58
CA LEU A 117 2.14 0.51 -27.86
C LEU A 117 2.43 -0.50 -28.97
N GLY A 118 2.78 -1.74 -28.64
CA GLY A 118 3.19 -2.76 -29.62
C GLY A 118 4.50 -2.44 -30.35
N LEU A 119 5.27 -1.47 -29.84
CA LEU A 119 6.55 -1.03 -30.37
C LEU A 119 7.60 -1.12 -29.26
N GLU A 120 8.76 -1.67 -29.59
CA GLU A 120 9.91 -1.62 -28.70
C GLU A 120 10.34 -0.17 -28.50
N TRP A 121 10.60 0.21 -27.23
CA TRP A 121 10.96 1.57 -26.87
C TRP A 121 12.16 2.10 -27.66
N GLY A 122 13.17 1.23 -27.89
CA GLY A 122 14.34 1.57 -28.70
C GLY A 122 14.04 1.86 -30.16
N GLU A 123 13.02 1.22 -30.75
CA GLU A 123 12.58 1.51 -32.12
C GLU A 123 11.82 2.84 -32.19
N LEU A 124 11.02 3.15 -31.18
CA LEU A 124 10.33 4.44 -31.07
C LEU A 124 11.33 5.60 -30.99
N LEU A 125 12.38 5.46 -30.18
CA LEU A 125 13.42 6.49 -30.02
C LEU A 125 14.20 6.79 -31.31
N LYS A 126 14.23 5.87 -32.29
CA LYS A 126 14.84 6.13 -33.61
C LYS A 126 13.97 7.01 -34.51
N LYS A 127 12.68 7.16 -34.18
CA LYS A 127 11.68 7.90 -34.99
C LYS A 127 11.46 9.32 -34.50
N ILE A 128 11.91 9.65 -33.29
CA ILE A 128 11.74 10.96 -32.67
C ILE A 128 13.08 11.51 -32.20
N ARG A 129 13.16 12.81 -32.02
CA ARG A 129 14.32 13.43 -31.38
C ARG A 129 14.21 13.31 -29.85
N PRO A 130 15.34 13.33 -29.10
CA PRO A 130 15.32 13.22 -27.64
C PRO A 130 14.48 14.30 -26.93
N ASP A 131 14.38 15.51 -27.49
CA ASP A 131 13.57 16.62 -26.97
C ASP A 131 12.05 16.43 -27.14
N GLN A 132 11.63 15.37 -27.83
CA GLN A 132 10.22 15.06 -28.09
C GLN A 132 9.63 14.03 -27.12
N VAL A 133 10.40 13.63 -26.10
CA VAL A 133 9.91 12.78 -25.00
C VAL A 133 9.59 13.66 -23.81
N SER A 134 8.37 13.56 -23.30
CA SER A 134 7.94 14.26 -22.08
C SER A 134 7.10 13.33 -21.21
N VAL A 135 7.16 13.53 -19.89
CA VAL A 135 6.43 12.74 -18.89
C VAL A 135 5.73 13.71 -17.95
N TYR A 136 4.41 13.58 -17.85
CA TYR A 136 3.57 14.35 -16.93
C TYR A 136 2.87 13.38 -15.99
N ALA A 137 3.42 13.20 -14.79
CA ALA A 137 2.89 12.31 -13.77
C ALA A 137 3.09 12.92 -12.39
N GLY A 138 2.19 12.60 -11.46
CA GLY A 138 2.25 13.08 -10.09
C GLY A 138 1.17 12.45 -9.22
N SER A 139 1.37 12.54 -7.90
CA SER A 139 0.37 12.20 -6.89
C SER A 139 -0.31 13.48 -6.40
N ALA A 140 -1.63 13.44 -6.21
CA ALA A 140 -2.36 14.53 -5.57
C ALA A 140 -2.24 14.50 -4.03
N LEU A 141 -1.83 13.36 -3.47
CA LEU A 141 -1.53 13.20 -2.06
C LEU A 141 -0.04 13.51 -1.87
N ALA A 142 0.24 14.56 -1.09
CA ALA A 142 1.58 14.97 -0.68
C ALA A 142 1.92 14.41 0.70
#